data_AF-A0A1V6NI98-F1
#
_entry.id   AF-A0A1V6NI98-F1
#
_cell.length_a   1.000
_cell.length_b   1.000
_cell.length_c   1.000
_cell.angle_alpha   90.00
_cell.angle_beta   90.00
_cell.angle_gamma   90.00
#
_symmetry.space_group_name_H-M   'P 1'
#
loop_
_entity.id
_entity.type
_entity.pdbx_description
1 polymer ?
#
loop_
_entity_poly.entity_id
_entity_poly.type
_entity_poly.pdbx_seq_one_letter_code
_entity_poly.pdbx_strand_id
1 'polypeptide(L)'
;MFYQDGRLLQEPRYNSPTTTWVNVFFNARDYRCDDLTIMRTVITCIRTRVASITAHAMHHDMPFCISIQVPGGHGDRESILAAAEVSAEDIRAQVARGSVHINRALLFRR
;
A
#
# COMPACT_ATOMS: atom_id res chain seq x y z
N MET A 1 1.07 -6.97 4.19
CA MET A 1 1.26 -5.58 4.67
C MET A 1 0.39 -5.15 5.86
N PHE A 2 -0.90 -5.47 5.90
CA PHE A 2 -1.86 -4.89 6.85
C PHE A 2 -2.41 -5.91 7.85
N TYR A 3 -2.72 -5.50 9.07
CA TYR A 3 -3.41 -6.30 10.08
C TYR A 3 -4.86 -5.84 10.23
N GLN A 4 -5.78 -6.78 10.45
CA GLN A 4 -7.15 -6.53 10.89
C GLN A 4 -7.43 -7.45 12.09
N ASP A 5 -7.89 -6.91 13.20
CA ASP A 5 -8.17 -7.65 14.44
C ASP A 5 -6.99 -8.55 14.87
N GLY A 6 -5.76 -8.04 14.73
CA GLY A 6 -4.52 -8.75 15.06
C GLY A 6 -4.10 -9.84 14.05
N ARG A 7 -4.86 -10.05 12.97
CA ARG A 7 -4.54 -11.03 11.92
C ARG A 7 -4.01 -10.35 10.67
N LEU A 8 -2.93 -10.88 10.10
CA LEU A 8 -2.39 -10.37 8.85
C LEU A 8 -3.42 -10.60 7.73
N LEU A 9 -3.85 -9.52 7.07
CA LEU A 9 -4.73 -9.62 5.91
C LEU A 9 -4.05 -10.44 4.83
N GLN A 10 -4.76 -11.46 4.35
CA GLN A 10 -4.25 -12.29 3.28
C GLN A 10 -4.19 -11.48 1.98
N GLU A 11 -3.02 -11.46 1.40
CA GLU A 11 -2.82 -10.93 0.06
C GLU A 11 -3.11 -12.04 -0.95
N PRO A 12 -3.67 -11.69 -2.13
CA PRO A 12 -3.75 -12.65 -3.22
C PRO A 12 -2.36 -13.16 -3.57
N ARG A 13 -2.30 -14.39 -4.08
CA ARG A 13 -1.04 -15.11 -4.32
C ARG A 13 -0.03 -14.19 -5.01
N TYR A 14 1.16 -14.11 -4.41
CA TYR A 14 2.29 -13.23 -4.71
C TYR A 14 2.66 -13.12 -6.21
N ASN A 15 2.23 -14.06 -7.07
CA ASN A 15 2.53 -14.12 -8.49
C ASN A 15 1.31 -14.50 -9.37
N SER A 16 0.19 -13.78 -9.27
CA SER A 16 -0.85 -13.91 -10.30
C SER A 16 -0.53 -12.97 -11.48
N PRO A 17 -0.48 -13.46 -12.73
CA PRO A 17 -0.13 -12.67 -13.92
C PRO A 17 -1.01 -11.44 -14.16
N THR A 18 -2.19 -11.40 -13.53
CA THR A 18 -3.17 -10.32 -13.66
C THR A 18 -3.13 -9.32 -12.50
N THR A 19 -2.19 -9.48 -11.56
CA THR A 19 -2.13 -8.61 -10.37
C THR A 19 -1.21 -7.44 -10.61
N THR A 20 -1.76 -6.25 -10.48
CA THR A 20 -1.02 -4.99 -10.54
C THR A 20 -0.90 -4.42 -9.14
N TRP A 21 0.30 -3.97 -8.78
CA TRP A 21 0.60 -3.34 -7.50
C TRP A 21 1.14 -1.94 -7.73
N VAL A 22 0.70 -0.99 -6.92
CA VAL A 22 1.25 0.36 -6.82
C VAL A 22 2.04 0.47 -5.53
N ASN A 23 3.32 0.77 -5.63
CA ASN A 23 4.24 0.79 -4.51
C ASN A 23 4.70 2.22 -4.21
N VAL A 24 4.57 2.60 -2.94
CA VAL A 24 5.04 3.88 -2.42
C VAL A 24 6.20 3.62 -1.47
N PHE A 25 7.29 4.35 -1.67
CA PHE A 25 8.50 4.24 -0.85
C PHE A 25 8.59 5.41 0.13
N PHE A 26 9.04 5.09 1.33
CA PHE A 26 9.15 6.01 2.47
C PHE A 26 10.61 6.23 2.85
N ASN A 27 10.84 7.29 3.62
CA ASN A 27 12.12 7.54 4.23
C ASN A 27 12.16 6.95 5.64
N ALA A 28 13.37 6.62 6.12
CA ALA A 28 13.57 6.14 7.48
C ALA A 28 13.03 7.09 8.56
N ARG A 29 12.91 8.40 8.26
CA ARG A 29 12.36 9.42 9.18
C ARG A 29 10.84 9.27 9.40
N ASP A 30 10.13 8.63 8.47
CA ASP A 30 8.68 8.44 8.54
C ASP A 30 8.27 7.41 9.60
N TYR A 31 9.24 6.75 10.25
CA TYR A 31 8.99 5.80 11.34
C TYR A 31 8.23 6.40 12.54
N ARG A 32 8.25 7.73 12.70
CA ARG A 32 7.54 8.45 13.77
C ARG A 32 6.09 8.77 13.41
N CYS A 33 5.72 8.69 12.14
CA CYS A 33 4.36 8.98 11.70
C CYS A 33 3.40 7.86 12.14
N ASP A 34 2.23 8.24 12.63
CA ASP A 34 1.14 7.29 12.85
C ASP A 34 0.64 6.67 11.53
N ASP A 35 -0.10 5.57 11.64
CA ASP A 35 -0.57 4.81 10.48
C ASP A 35 -1.49 5.65 9.56
N LEU A 36 -2.28 6.55 10.14
CA LEU A 36 -3.18 7.42 9.38
C LEU A 36 -2.40 8.43 8.53
N THR A 37 -1.34 9.00 9.10
CA THR A 37 -0.42 9.92 8.44
C THR A 37 0.34 9.20 7.33
N ILE A 38 0.82 7.98 7.58
CA ILE A 38 1.46 7.14 6.56
C ILE A 38 0.51 6.90 5.39
N MET A 39 -0.75 6.53 5.65
CA MET A 39 -1.73 6.31 4.57
C MET A 39 -2.07 7.59 3.81
N ARG A 40 -2.15 8.75 4.46
CA ARG A 40 -2.30 10.05 3.77
C ARG A 40 -1.13 10.34 2.83
N THR A 41 0.09 9.98 3.24
CA THR A 41 1.29 10.08 2.40
C THR A 41 1.19 9.12 1.21
N VAL A 42 0.76 7.86 1.40
CA VAL A 42 0.51 6.91 0.29
C VAL A 42 -0.39 7.54 -0.76
N ILE A 43 -1.55 8.05 -0.35
CA ILE A 43 -2.55 8.66 -1.26
C ILE A 43 -1.94 9.86 -1.98
N THR A 44 -1.20 10.72 -1.27
CA THR A 44 -0.54 11.89 -1.86
C THR A 44 0.50 11.48 -2.91
N CYS A 45 1.31 10.46 -2.61
CA CYS A 45 2.30 9.91 -3.54
C CYS A 45 1.64 9.33 -4.80
N ILE A 46 0.53 8.59 -4.66
CA ILE A 46 -0.23 8.05 -5.79
C ILE A 46 -0.78 9.20 -6.65
N ARG A 47 -1.48 10.18 -6.03
CA ARG A 47 -2.03 11.37 -6.72
C ARG A 47 -0.97 12.18 -7.47
N THR A 48 0.21 12.31 -6.89
CA THR A 48 1.34 13.06 -7.46
C THR A 48 2.24 12.20 -8.37
N ARG A 49 1.84 10.96 -8.66
CA ARG A 49 2.56 10.00 -9.52
C ARG A 49 3.94 9.57 -9.01
N VAL A 50 4.22 9.81 -7.72
CA VAL A 50 5.42 9.37 -7.01
C VAL A 50 5.20 7.94 -6.49
N ALA A 51 5.01 7.01 -7.43
CA ALA A 51 4.81 5.60 -7.14
C ALA A 51 5.32 4.71 -8.29
N SER A 52 5.71 3.48 -7.98
CA SER A 52 6.09 2.47 -8.97
C SER A 52 4.97 1.46 -9.19
N ILE A 53 4.79 1.01 -10.42
CA ILE A 53 3.80 -0.01 -10.80
C ILE A 53 4.55 -1.31 -11.11
N THR A 54 4.17 -2.41 -10.46
CA THR A 54 4.84 -3.72 -10.61
C THR A 54 3.81 -4.85 -10.60
N ALA A 55 4.24 -6.04 -11.04
CA ALA A 55 3.41 -7.25 -11.03
C ALA A 55 3.36 -7.95 -9.65
N HIS A 56 4.23 -7.55 -8.70
CA HIS A 56 4.31 -8.10 -7.35
C HIS A 56 4.43 -6.98 -6.31
N ALA A 57 4.06 -7.27 -5.07
CA ALA A 57 4.12 -6.33 -3.97
C ALA A 57 5.56 -6.16 -3.43
N MET A 58 6.16 -4.99 -3.67
CA MET A 58 7.55 -4.69 -3.30
C MET A 58 7.83 -4.68 -1.78
N HIS A 59 6.81 -4.56 -0.93
CA HIS A 59 7.00 -4.53 0.53
C HIS A 59 7.48 -5.87 1.13
N HIS A 60 7.36 -6.97 0.38
CA HIS A 60 7.95 -8.26 0.78
C HIS A 60 9.48 -8.22 0.67
N ASP A 61 9.99 -7.50 -0.32
CA ASP A 61 11.40 -7.50 -0.70
C ASP A 61 12.16 -6.29 -0.13
N MET A 62 11.48 -5.15 0.03
CA MET A 62 12.10 -3.88 0.41
C MET A 62 11.48 -3.29 1.69
N PRO A 63 12.30 -2.80 2.64
CA PRO A 63 11.79 -1.95 3.72
C PRO A 63 11.27 -0.63 3.15
N PHE A 64 10.53 0.10 3.99
CA PHE A 64 9.96 1.40 3.73
C PHE A 64 9.06 1.40 2.49
N CYS A 65 8.33 0.31 2.25
CA CYS A 65 7.44 0.20 1.11
C CYS A 65 6.03 -0.19 1.55
N ILE A 66 5.02 0.49 1.00
CA ILE A 66 3.62 0.05 1.05
C ILE A 66 3.20 -0.25 -0.37
N SER A 67 2.75 -1.49 -0.60
CA SER A 67 2.15 -1.90 -1.87
C SER A 67 0.63 -1.92 -1.74
N ILE A 68 -0.03 -1.19 -2.63
CA ILE A 68 -1.49 -1.17 -2.78
C ILE A 68 -1.83 -2.05 -3.96
N GLN A 69 -2.66 -3.05 -3.73
CA GLN A 69 -3.16 -3.88 -4.82
C GLN A 69 -4.16 -3.08 -5.65
N VAL A 70 -4.05 -3.22 -6.97
CA VAL A 70 -5.00 -2.66 -7.92
C VAL A 70 -5.87 -3.80 -8.47
N PRO A 71 -7.21 -3.68 -8.42
CA PRO A 71 -8.11 -4.61 -9.10
C PRO A 71 -7.75 -4.74 -10.59
N GLY A 72 -7.94 -5.93 -11.19
CA GLY A 72 -7.56 -6.14 -12.59
C GLY A 72 -8.39 -5.32 -13.59
N GLY A 73 -7.91 -5.23 -14.84
CA GLY A 73 -8.68 -4.65 -15.96
C GLY A 73 -8.27 -3.24 -16.39
N HIS A 74 -7.18 -2.70 -15.86
CA HIS A 74 -6.67 -1.38 -16.23
C HIS A 74 -5.57 -1.48 -17.30
N GLY A 75 -5.71 -0.73 -18.40
CA GLY A 75 -4.82 -0.81 -19.56
C GLY A 75 -3.76 0.28 -19.63
N ASP A 76 -3.84 1.32 -18.78
CA ASP A 76 -2.94 2.46 -18.80
C ASP A 76 -2.54 2.89 -17.37
N ARG A 77 -1.46 3.68 -17.29
CA ARG A 77 -0.90 4.12 -16.01
C ARG A 77 -1.88 4.94 -15.17
N GLU A 78 -2.67 5.82 -15.78
CA GLU A 78 -3.54 6.73 -15.05
C GLU A 78 -4.74 5.98 -14.48
N SER A 79 -5.33 5.04 -15.23
CA SER A 79 -6.38 4.16 -14.70
C SER A 79 -5.89 3.27 -13.56
N ILE A 80 -4.65 2.76 -13.63
CA ILE A 80 -4.02 2.00 -12.52
C ILE A 80 -3.87 2.88 -11.27
N LEU A 81 -3.33 4.11 -11.41
CA LEU A 81 -3.12 5.00 -10.27
C LEU A 81 -4.44 5.47 -9.65
N ALA A 82 -5.46 5.75 -10.46
CA ALA A 82 -6.79 6.12 -9.97
C ALA A 82 -7.44 4.98 -9.16
N ALA A 83 -7.34 3.73 -9.64
CA ALA A 83 -7.85 2.57 -8.91
C ALA A 83 -7.05 2.28 -7.63
N ALA A 84 -5.73 2.49 -7.65
CA ALA A 84 -4.88 2.40 -6.47
C ALA A 84 -5.24 3.47 -5.42
N GLU A 85 -5.55 4.69 -5.85
CA GLU A 85 -5.97 5.78 -4.98
C GLU A 85 -7.25 5.43 -4.22
N VAL A 86 -8.27 4.92 -4.93
CA VAL A 86 -9.52 4.44 -4.32
C VAL A 86 -9.24 3.36 -3.27
N SER A 87 -8.43 2.36 -3.64
CA SER A 87 -8.04 1.28 -2.72
C SER A 87 -7.29 1.80 -1.49
N ALA A 88 -6.41 2.79 -1.67
CA ALA A 88 -5.65 3.41 -0.59
C ALA A 88 -6.55 4.26 0.33
N GLU A 89 -7.56 4.96 -0.21
CA GLU A 89 -8.55 5.69 0.58
C GLU A 89 -9.43 4.75 1.41
N ASP A 90 -9.83 3.60 0.86
CA ASP A 90 -10.59 2.58 1.59
C ASP A 90 -9.77 2.02 2.77
N ILE A 91 -8.49 1.73 2.54
CA ILE A 91 -7.57 1.30 3.62
C ILE A 91 -7.40 2.43 4.64
N ARG A 92 -7.19 3.68 4.21
CA ARG A 92 -7.06 4.83 5.12
C ARG A 92 -8.32 4.99 5.97
N ALA A 93 -9.51 4.82 5.42
CA ALA A 93 -10.77 4.91 6.15
C ALA A 93 -10.91 3.78 7.19
N GLN A 94 -10.39 2.58 6.91
CA GLN A 94 -10.32 1.48 7.87
C GLN A 94 -9.30 1.76 8.99
N VAL A 95 -8.12 2.29 8.65
CA VAL A 95 -7.12 2.75 9.62
C VAL A 95 -7.68 3.85 10.53
N ALA A 96 -8.41 4.82 9.97
CA ALA A 96 -9.03 5.90 10.74
C ALA A 96 -10.08 5.40 11.75
N ARG A 97 -10.72 4.26 11.46
CA ARG A 97 -11.69 3.59 12.35
C ARG A 97 -11.03 2.62 13.33
N GLY A 98 -9.72 2.40 13.22
CA GLY A 98 -8.98 1.44 14.03
C GLY A 98 -9.22 -0.03 13.67
N SER A 99 -9.87 -0.32 12.54
CA SER A 99 -10.12 -1.71 12.12
C SER A 99 -8.93 -2.32 11.37
N VAL A 100 -8.07 -1.48 10.79
CA VAL A 100 -6.85 -1.91 10.09
C VAL A 100 -5.64 -1.19 10.67
N HIS A 101 -4.54 -1.92 10.80
CA HIS A 101 -3.24 -1.40 11.22
C HIS A 101 -2.14 -1.76 10.22
N ILE A 102 -1.12 -0.92 10.12
CA ILE A 102 0.04 -1.19 9.28
C ILE A 102 0.97 -2.17 10.01
N ASN A 103 1.48 -3.19 9.31
CA ASN A 103 2.56 -4.01 9.85
C ASN A 103 3.86 -3.18 9.90
N ARG A 104 4.07 -2.43 10.99
CA ARG A 104 5.23 -1.54 11.16
C ARG A 104 6.55 -2.31 11.24
N ALA A 105 6.53 -3.53 11.77
CA ALA A 105 7.70 -4.40 11.79
C ALA A 105 8.14 -4.78 10.37
N LEU A 106 7.20 -5.08 9.47
CA LEU A 106 7.49 -5.33 8.06
C LEU A 106 7.90 -4.05 7.33
N LEU A 107 7.18 -2.95 7.56
CA LEU A 107 7.44 -1.65 6.92
C LEU A 107 8.82 -1.11 7.26
N PHE A 108 9.22 -1.13 8.53
CA PHE A 108 10.48 -0.50 8.97
C PHE A 108 11.60 -1.50 9.26
N ARG A 109 11.31 -2.81 9.22
CA ARG A 109 12.24 -3.92 9.55
C ARG A 109 12.91 -3.72 10.91
N ARG A 110 12.09 -3.39 11.92
CA ARG A 110 12.48 -3.11 13.30
C ARG A 110 11.54 -3.79 14.28
#